data_AF-A0A386RGB7-F1
#
_entry.id   AF-A0A386RGB7-F1
#
_cell.length_a   1.000
_cell.length_b   1.000
_cell.length_c   1.000
_cell.angle_alpha   90.00
_cell.angle_beta   90.00
_cell.angle_gamma   90.00
#
_symmetry.space_group_name_H-M   'P 1'
#
loop_
_entity.id
_entity.type
_entity.pdbx_description
1 polymer ?
#
loop_
_entity_poly.entity_id
_entity_poly.type
_entity_poly.pdbx_seq_one_letter_code
_entity_poly.pdbx_strand_id
1 'polypeptide(L)'
;MSYLLKFNLIQSGSITAAAMIASGAFQVKNGQIILSGSGDVIIALTIFFAAFLVKFLTPKLGSYTVLLLPLIVAVVAGGVGQFMLPYTKMVTGAVGQTIGTLTNFQPLVMGMLMGIAFAALIVSPIFSVGIAMTIGVEGIASGGANLGITACAFTLAIMSSKVNGFGTTIAHFIGTPKIQMANMLKNPRLFLPVCGYCWISWCNL
;
A
#
# COMPACT_ATOMS: atom_id res chain seq x y z
N MET A 1 -7.79 9.99 3.14
CA MET A 1 -7.24 11.33 2.81
C MET A 1 -8.34 12.37 2.68
N SER A 2 -9.44 12.09 1.97
CA SER A 2 -10.53 13.06 1.71
C SER A 2 -11.25 13.57 2.97
N TYR A 3 -11.46 12.69 3.96
CA TYR A 3 -12.03 13.07 5.26
C TYR A 3 -11.06 13.91 6.12
N LEU A 4 -9.75 13.62 6.04
CA LEU A 4 -8.68 14.29 6.79
C LEU A 4 -8.37 15.70 6.26
N LEU A 5 -8.58 15.94 4.96
CA LEU A 5 -8.32 17.23 4.30
C LEU A 5 -9.59 18.06 4.03
N LYS A 6 -10.77 17.63 4.50
CA LYS A 6 -12.08 18.28 4.24
C LYS A 6 -12.31 18.58 2.75
N PHE A 7 -11.94 17.65 1.87
CA PHE A 7 -12.11 17.83 0.43
C PHE A 7 -13.53 17.49 -0.01
N ASN A 8 -14.07 18.27 -0.96
CA ASN A 8 -15.37 18.02 -1.57
C ASN A 8 -15.30 16.75 -2.46
N LEU A 9 -16.44 16.12 -2.77
CA LEU A 9 -16.51 14.85 -3.52
C LEU A 9 -15.74 14.92 -4.86
N ILE A 10 -15.81 16.07 -5.53
CA ILE A 10 -15.14 16.33 -6.82
C ILE A 10 -13.62 16.42 -6.67
N GLN A 11 -13.13 17.00 -5.57
CA GLN A 11 -11.70 17.06 -5.25
C GLN A 11 -11.15 15.67 -4.92
N SER A 12 -11.93 14.85 -4.21
CA SER A 12 -11.55 13.45 -3.98
C SER A 12 -11.55 12.64 -5.27
N GLY A 13 -12.57 12.81 -6.12
CA GLY A 13 -12.68 12.10 -7.40
C GLY A 13 -11.54 12.42 -8.37
N SER A 14 -11.13 13.69 -8.44
CA SER A 14 -10.00 14.13 -9.28
C SER A 14 -8.65 13.54 -8.83
N ILE A 15 -8.41 13.47 -7.51
CA ILE A 15 -7.21 12.83 -6.95
C ILE A 15 -7.19 11.34 -7.29
N THR A 16 -8.33 10.65 -7.18
CA THR A 16 -8.45 9.24 -7.56
C THR A 16 -8.21 9.03 -9.05
N ALA A 17 -8.76 9.89 -9.92
CA ALA A 17 -8.53 9.82 -11.35
C ALA A 17 -7.05 9.99 -11.72
N ALA A 18 -6.37 10.97 -11.11
CA ALA A 18 -4.93 11.17 -11.29
C ALA A 18 -4.12 9.96 -10.80
N ALA A 19 -4.51 9.37 -9.67
CA ALA A 19 -3.88 8.16 -9.13
C ALA A 19 -4.02 6.95 -10.07
N MET A 20 -5.18 6.79 -10.73
CA MET A 20 -5.39 5.72 -11.71
C MET A 20 -4.50 5.88 -12.94
N ILE A 21 -4.35 7.10 -13.45
CA ILE A 21 -3.45 7.41 -14.57
C ILE A 21 -1.99 7.12 -14.17
N ALA A 22 -1.58 7.59 -12.99
CA ALA A 22 -0.23 7.41 -12.48
C ALA A 22 0.15 5.96 -12.14
N SER A 23 -0.82 5.09 -11.87
CA SER A 23 -0.58 3.66 -11.60
C SER A 23 0.01 2.92 -12.82
N GLY A 24 -0.02 3.52 -14.01
CA GLY A 24 0.45 2.88 -15.23
C GLY A 24 -0.40 1.67 -15.61
N ALA A 25 -1.66 1.65 -15.18
CA ALA A 25 -2.60 0.55 -15.33
C ALA A 25 -2.89 0.18 -16.79
N PHE A 26 -2.69 1.12 -17.71
CA PHE A 26 -2.80 0.89 -19.15
C PHE A 26 -1.43 0.52 -19.72
N GLN A 27 -1.18 -0.77 -19.87
CA GLN A 27 -0.02 -1.28 -20.60
C GLN A 27 -0.51 -1.83 -21.94
N VAL A 28 -0.16 -1.15 -23.04
CA VAL A 28 -0.45 -1.62 -24.39
C VAL A 28 0.67 -2.58 -24.79
N LYS A 29 0.43 -3.88 -24.62
CA LYS A 29 1.32 -4.95 -25.09
C LYS A 29 0.64 -5.65 -26.26
N ASN A 30 1.28 -5.68 -27.42
CA ASN A 30 0.79 -6.37 -28.63
C ASN A 30 -0.66 -6.04 -29.04
N GLY A 31 -1.04 -4.75 -29.06
CA GLY A 31 -2.37 -4.31 -29.51
C GLY A 31 -3.53 -4.67 -28.58
N GLN A 32 -3.27 -5.31 -27.44
CA GLN A 32 -4.23 -5.52 -26.36
C GLN A 32 -3.96 -4.56 -25.20
N ILE A 33 -5.03 -3.95 -24.70
CA ILE A 33 -4.98 -3.13 -23.49
C ILE A 33 -5.02 -4.09 -22.31
N ILE A 34 -3.86 -4.39 -21.75
CA ILE A 34 -3.78 -5.21 -20.54
C ILE A 34 -3.85 -4.25 -19.35
N LEU A 35 -4.90 -4.41 -18.55
CA LEU A 35 -5.11 -3.68 -17.30
C LEU A 35 -4.22 -4.30 -16.21
N SER A 36 -2.94 -3.97 -16.23
CA SER A 36 -2.00 -4.31 -15.17
C SER A 36 -1.76 -3.07 -14.31
N GLY A 37 -2.74 -2.75 -13.47
CA GLY A 37 -2.59 -1.72 -12.44
C GLY A 37 -1.52 -2.12 -11.43
N SER A 38 -0.34 -1.50 -11.49
CA SER A 38 0.65 -1.66 -10.42
C SER A 38 0.26 -0.73 -9.28
N GLY A 39 -0.17 -1.32 -8.15
CA GLY A 39 -0.55 -0.63 -6.91
C GLY A 39 0.62 0.05 -6.16
N ASP A 40 1.65 0.50 -6.87
CA ASP A 40 2.97 0.83 -6.34
C ASP A 40 2.97 2.06 -5.40
N VAL A 41 4.05 2.24 -4.64
CA VAL A 41 4.28 3.40 -3.74
C VAL A 41 4.11 4.74 -4.45
N ILE A 42 4.22 4.78 -5.78
CA ILE A 42 3.91 5.93 -6.64
C ILE A 42 2.48 6.45 -6.42
N ILE A 43 1.51 5.56 -6.21
CA ILE A 43 0.11 5.96 -6.01
C ILE A 43 -0.02 6.84 -4.77
N ALA A 44 0.67 6.51 -3.68
CA ALA A 44 0.66 7.32 -2.47
C ALA A 44 1.32 8.70 -2.70
N LEU A 45 2.47 8.73 -3.39
CA LEU A 45 3.20 9.97 -3.68
C LEU A 45 2.43 10.89 -4.63
N THR A 46 1.80 10.32 -5.65
CA THR A 46 0.99 11.05 -6.64
C THR A 46 -0.31 11.54 -6.05
N ILE A 47 -0.95 10.78 -5.16
CA ILE A 47 -2.09 11.26 -4.36
C ILE A 47 -1.68 12.44 -3.48
N PHE A 48 -0.50 12.38 -2.86
CA PHE A 48 0.01 13.49 -2.03
C PHE A 48 0.26 14.74 -2.87
N PHE A 49 0.92 14.60 -4.02
CA PHE A 49 1.16 15.69 -4.96
C PHE A 49 -0.15 16.26 -5.52
N ALA A 50 -1.08 15.40 -5.95
CA ALA A 50 -2.40 15.79 -6.44
C ALA A 50 -3.21 16.53 -5.36
N ALA A 51 -3.19 16.06 -4.11
CA ALA A 51 -3.85 16.73 -2.99
C ALA A 51 -3.27 18.13 -2.73
N PHE A 52 -1.94 18.28 -2.81
CA PHE A 52 -1.27 19.58 -2.70
C PHE A 52 -1.69 20.52 -3.84
N LEU A 53 -1.70 20.01 -5.07
CA LEU A 53 -2.11 20.75 -6.28
C LEU A 53 -3.57 21.21 -6.19
N VAL A 54 -4.47 20.31 -5.77
CA VAL A 54 -5.89 20.62 -5.54
C VAL A 54 -6.05 21.72 -4.51
N LYS A 55 -5.35 21.65 -3.37
CA LYS A 55 -5.44 22.67 -2.32
C LYS A 55 -4.95 24.04 -2.80
N PHE A 56 -3.95 24.07 -3.68
CA PHE A 56 -3.42 25.31 -4.25
C PHE A 56 -4.31 25.90 -5.35
N LEU A 57 -4.93 25.07 -6.19
CA LEU A 57 -5.79 25.51 -7.31
C LEU A 57 -7.22 25.87 -6.87
N THR A 58 -7.76 25.19 -5.86
CA THR A 58 -9.13 25.44 -5.37
C THR A 58 -9.44 26.92 -5.08
N PRO A 59 -8.62 27.67 -4.34
CA PRO A 59 -8.90 29.08 -4.06
C PRO A 59 -8.78 29.99 -5.30
N LYS A 60 -8.12 29.55 -6.38
CA LYS A 60 -7.91 30.36 -7.59
C LYS A 60 -8.98 30.15 -8.67
N LEU A 61 -9.68 29.02 -8.67
CA LEU A 61 -10.61 28.65 -9.76
C LEU A 61 -12.09 28.91 -9.46
N GLY A 62 -12.47 29.27 -8.22
CA GLY A 62 -13.84 29.67 -7.87
C GLY A 62 -14.89 28.68 -8.41
N SER A 63 -15.89 29.18 -9.15
CA SER A 63 -16.98 28.38 -9.74
C SER A 63 -16.54 27.41 -10.86
N TYR A 64 -15.37 27.60 -11.46
CA TYR A 64 -14.85 26.72 -12.53
C TYR A 64 -14.16 25.44 -12.01
N THR A 65 -14.01 25.32 -10.69
CA THR A 65 -13.37 24.17 -10.04
C THR A 65 -14.03 22.84 -10.37
N VAL A 66 -15.33 22.78 -10.67
CA VAL A 66 -16.00 21.51 -10.96
C VAL A 66 -15.55 20.90 -12.30
N LEU A 67 -15.28 21.74 -13.30
CA LEU A 67 -14.95 21.28 -14.66
C LEU A 67 -13.44 21.22 -14.91
N LEU A 68 -12.68 22.27 -14.53
CA LEU A 68 -11.26 22.36 -14.87
C LEU A 68 -10.34 21.62 -13.89
N LEU A 69 -10.72 21.53 -12.61
CA LEU A 69 -9.88 20.90 -11.59
C LEU A 69 -9.58 19.43 -11.90
N PRO A 70 -10.56 18.56 -12.21
CA PRO A 70 -10.25 17.17 -12.53
C PRO A 70 -9.34 17.02 -13.74
N LEU A 71 -9.51 17.86 -14.77
CA LEU A 71 -8.70 17.78 -15.99
C LEU A 71 -7.24 18.18 -15.73
N ILE A 72 -7.02 19.29 -15.03
CA ILE A 72 -5.66 19.77 -14.71
C ILE A 72 -4.96 18.80 -13.76
N VAL A 73 -5.65 18.33 -12.73
CA VAL A 73 -5.07 17.41 -11.73
C VAL A 73 -4.76 16.05 -12.37
N ALA A 74 -5.65 15.53 -13.21
CA ALA A 74 -5.41 14.28 -13.94
C ALA A 74 -4.20 14.38 -14.88
N VAL A 75 -4.09 15.46 -15.66
CA VAL A 75 -2.99 15.62 -16.63
C VAL A 75 -1.66 15.90 -15.93
N VAL A 76 -1.63 16.87 -15.00
CA VAL A 76 -0.39 17.30 -14.36
C VAL A 76 0.08 16.30 -13.33
N ALA A 77 -0.77 15.91 -12.37
CA ALA A 77 -0.36 14.97 -11.32
C ALA A 77 -0.25 13.52 -11.83
N GLY A 78 -1.15 13.11 -12.74
CA GLY A 78 -1.05 11.82 -13.40
C GLY A 78 0.18 11.71 -14.30
N GLY A 79 0.49 12.76 -15.07
CA GLY A 79 1.68 12.83 -15.92
C GLY A 79 2.99 12.76 -15.12
N VAL A 80 3.12 13.55 -14.05
CA VAL A 80 4.29 13.49 -13.15
C VAL A 80 4.42 12.09 -12.51
N GLY A 81 3.29 11.48 -12.13
CA GLY A 81 3.25 10.11 -11.64
C GLY A 81 3.79 9.09 -12.62
N GLN A 82 3.43 9.23 -13.90
CA GLN A 82 3.90 8.36 -14.97
C GLN A 82 5.41 8.48 -15.20
N PHE A 83 6.00 9.67 -15.05
CA PHE A 83 7.44 9.86 -15.14
C PHE A 83 8.21 9.25 -13.95
N MET A 84 7.58 9.17 -12.77
CA MET A 84 8.18 8.55 -11.59
C MET A 84 8.05 7.01 -11.56
N LEU A 85 7.16 6.42 -12.38
CA LEU A 85 6.97 4.95 -12.48
C LEU A 85 8.26 4.12 -12.57
N PRO A 86 9.19 4.37 -13.51
CA PRO A 86 10.35 3.51 -13.68
C PRO A 86 11.28 3.54 -12.47
N TYR A 87 11.42 4.69 -11.80
CA TYR A 87 12.30 4.83 -10.64
C TYR A 87 11.83 3.98 -9.47
N THR A 88 10.52 3.94 -9.22
CA THR A 88 9.99 3.19 -8.09
C THR A 88 9.89 1.70 -8.38
N LYS A 89 9.66 1.31 -9.65
CA LYS A 89 9.80 -0.08 -10.08
C LYS A 89 11.18 -0.66 -9.82
N MET A 90 12.26 0.14 -9.93
CA MET A 90 13.61 -0.32 -9.58
C MET A 90 13.74 -0.60 -8.08
N VAL A 91 13.23 0.30 -7.23
CA VAL A 91 13.28 0.13 -5.76
C VAL A 91 12.44 -1.07 -5.32
N THR A 92 11.19 -1.13 -5.78
CA THR A 92 10.27 -2.23 -5.47
C THR A 92 10.79 -3.55 -6.03
N GLY A 93 11.42 -3.53 -7.22
CA GLY A 93 12.09 -4.69 -7.82
C GLY A 93 13.30 -5.19 -7.00
N ALA A 94 14.13 -4.30 -6.47
CA ALA A 94 15.27 -4.67 -5.63
C ALA A 94 14.84 -5.31 -4.29
N VAL A 95 13.80 -4.76 -3.66
CA VAL A 95 13.19 -5.38 -2.47
C VAL A 95 12.56 -6.72 -2.84
N GLY A 96 11.92 -6.80 -4.01
CA GLY A 96 11.34 -8.04 -4.52
C GLY A 96 12.38 -9.14 -4.72
N GLN A 97 13.54 -8.82 -5.32
CA GLN A 97 14.63 -9.77 -5.46
C GLN A 97 15.16 -10.28 -4.11
N THR A 98 15.29 -9.38 -3.13
CA THR A 98 15.70 -9.76 -1.76
C THR A 98 14.72 -10.74 -1.10
N ILE A 99 13.43 -10.62 -1.38
CA ILE A 99 12.43 -11.56 -0.86
C ILE A 99 12.37 -12.84 -1.71
N GLY A 100 12.59 -12.72 -3.03
CA GLY A 100 12.71 -13.86 -3.94
C GLY A 100 13.91 -14.77 -3.62
N THR A 101 14.98 -14.26 -3.01
CA THR A 101 16.05 -15.12 -2.51
C THR A 101 15.64 -15.92 -1.27
N LEU A 102 14.69 -15.43 -0.46
CA LEU A 102 14.14 -16.16 0.69
C LEU A 102 13.32 -17.39 0.26
N THR A 103 12.76 -17.39 -0.95
CA THR A 103 12.03 -18.53 -1.51
C THR A 103 12.91 -19.74 -1.89
N ASN A 104 14.24 -19.59 -1.91
CA ASN A 104 15.15 -20.70 -2.20
C ASN A 104 15.53 -21.53 -0.97
N PHE A 105 15.12 -21.10 0.24
CA PHE A 105 15.40 -21.83 1.47
C PHE A 105 14.47 -23.04 1.64
N GLN A 106 14.82 -23.95 2.55
CA GLN A 106 13.97 -25.11 2.86
C GLN A 106 12.54 -24.66 3.24
N PRO A 107 11.48 -25.40 2.84
CA PRO A 107 10.09 -24.96 2.96
C PRO A 107 9.68 -24.51 4.36
N LEU A 108 10.20 -25.17 5.40
CA LEU A 108 9.92 -24.84 6.80
C LEU A 108 10.46 -23.46 7.19
N VAL A 109 11.71 -23.15 6.81
CA VAL A 109 12.38 -21.88 7.13
C VAL A 109 11.88 -20.76 6.19
N MET A 110 11.62 -21.10 4.93
CA MET A 110 11.10 -20.19 3.93
C MET A 110 9.77 -19.58 4.39
N GLY A 111 8.78 -20.38 4.78
CA GLY A 111 7.46 -19.85 5.15
C GLY A 111 7.49 -18.97 6.40
N MET A 112 8.37 -19.29 7.35
CA MET A 112 8.60 -18.48 8.56
C MET A 112 9.20 -17.11 8.22
N LEU A 113 10.26 -17.07 7.42
CA LEU A 113 10.88 -15.82 6.99
C LEU A 113 9.95 -14.98 6.11
N MET A 114 9.18 -15.63 5.24
CA MET A 114 8.17 -14.97 4.40
C MET A 114 7.06 -14.35 5.25
N GLY A 115 6.55 -15.07 6.26
CA GLY A 115 5.55 -14.52 7.17
C GLY A 115 6.04 -13.26 7.88
N ILE A 116 7.26 -13.30 8.43
CA ILE A 116 7.86 -12.16 9.15
C ILE A 116 8.13 -10.99 8.20
N ALA A 117 8.67 -11.27 7.01
CA ALA A 117 8.96 -10.26 6.00
C ALA A 117 7.69 -9.56 5.53
N PHE A 118 6.63 -10.30 5.21
CA PHE A 118 5.36 -9.73 4.77
C PHE A 118 4.59 -9.02 5.88
N ALA A 119 4.69 -9.49 7.13
CA ALA A 119 4.17 -8.79 8.31
C ALA A 119 4.91 -7.47 8.57
N ALA A 120 6.22 -7.40 8.37
CA ALA A 120 6.97 -6.15 8.47
C ALA A 120 6.63 -5.21 7.29
N LEU A 121 6.50 -5.75 6.08
CA LEU A 121 6.20 -4.98 4.88
C LEU A 121 4.80 -4.35 4.90
N ILE A 122 3.76 -5.04 5.38
CA ILE A 122 2.40 -4.48 5.40
C ILE A 122 2.27 -3.26 6.30
N VAL A 123 3.12 -3.17 7.31
CA VAL A 123 3.19 -2.07 8.27
C VAL A 123 4.04 -0.92 7.74
N SER A 124 5.04 -1.24 6.93
CA SER A 124 5.94 -0.25 6.35
C SER A 124 5.23 0.60 5.29
N PRO A 125 5.78 1.78 4.94
CA PRO A 125 5.31 2.58 3.79
C PRO A 125 5.46 1.88 2.44
N ILE A 126 6.00 0.66 2.39
CA ILE A 126 6.42 -0.02 1.18
C ILE A 126 5.25 -0.81 0.57
N PHE A 127 5.27 -0.98 -0.74
CA PHE A 127 4.22 -1.68 -1.48
C PHE A 127 4.35 -3.21 -1.37
N SER A 128 3.89 -3.77 -0.25
CA SER A 128 3.93 -5.22 0.02
C SER A 128 3.21 -6.08 -1.03
N VAL A 129 2.03 -5.67 -1.50
CA VAL A 129 1.20 -6.47 -2.42
C VAL A 129 1.84 -6.58 -3.81
N GLY A 130 2.44 -5.52 -4.35
CA GLY A 130 3.12 -5.62 -5.64
C GLY A 130 4.44 -6.34 -5.58
N ILE A 131 5.10 -6.34 -4.42
CA ILE A 131 6.29 -7.16 -4.24
C ILE A 131 5.91 -8.64 -4.38
N ALA A 132 4.82 -9.09 -3.74
CA ALA A 132 4.30 -10.45 -3.92
C ALA A 132 3.96 -10.77 -5.39
N MET A 133 3.31 -9.84 -6.09
CA MET A 133 2.94 -10.01 -7.50
C MET A 133 4.16 -10.05 -8.42
N THR A 134 5.22 -9.30 -8.11
CA THR A 134 6.44 -9.24 -8.92
C THR A 134 7.29 -10.51 -8.74
N ILE A 135 7.34 -11.07 -7.53
CA ILE A 135 8.08 -12.31 -7.24
C ILE A 135 7.30 -13.54 -7.74
N GLY A 136 5.97 -13.46 -7.85
CA GLY A 136 5.13 -14.61 -8.18
C GLY A 136 5.12 -15.62 -7.04
N VAL A 137 4.88 -15.15 -5.81
CA VAL A 137 4.91 -16.01 -4.62
C VAL A 137 3.74 -17.01 -4.68
N GLU A 138 4.05 -18.30 -4.89
CA GLU A 138 3.08 -19.38 -5.00
C GLU A 138 3.34 -20.52 -4.00
N GLY A 139 2.34 -21.39 -3.81
CA GLY A 139 2.45 -22.57 -2.94
C GLY A 139 2.72 -22.24 -1.47
N ILE A 140 3.69 -22.95 -0.87
CA ILE A 140 4.02 -22.86 0.56
C ILE A 140 4.47 -21.44 0.95
N ALA A 141 5.15 -20.73 0.05
CA ALA A 141 5.61 -19.37 0.28
C ALA A 141 4.44 -18.37 0.41
N SER A 142 3.39 -18.58 -0.40
CA SER A 142 2.17 -17.76 -0.36
C SER A 142 1.36 -18.04 0.91
N GLY A 143 1.29 -19.32 1.30
CA GLY A 143 0.69 -19.73 2.58
C GLY A 143 1.37 -19.08 3.78
N GLY A 144 2.70 -19.11 3.84
CA GLY A 144 3.47 -18.47 4.91
C GLY A 144 3.32 -16.95 4.96
N ALA A 145 3.34 -16.29 3.80
CA ALA A 145 3.09 -14.85 3.72
C ALA A 145 1.68 -14.47 4.21
N ASN A 146 0.64 -15.21 3.81
CA ASN A 146 -0.74 -14.93 4.21
C ASN A 146 -0.97 -15.16 5.70
N LEU A 147 -0.42 -16.23 6.26
CA LEU A 147 -0.49 -16.51 7.70
C LEU A 147 0.23 -15.44 8.53
N GLY A 148 1.39 -14.96 8.06
CA GLY A 148 2.08 -13.86 8.72
C GLY A 148 1.29 -12.54 8.69
N ILE A 149 0.65 -12.23 7.57
CA ILE A 149 -0.19 -11.02 7.41
C ILE A 149 -1.44 -11.11 8.30
N THR A 150 -2.11 -12.26 8.35
CA THR A 150 -3.29 -12.43 9.21
C THR A 150 -2.91 -12.36 10.69
N ALA A 151 -1.86 -13.06 11.12
CA ALA A 151 -1.34 -12.98 12.48
C ALA A 151 -1.02 -11.52 12.86
N CYS A 152 -0.35 -10.78 11.98
CA CYS A 152 -0.07 -9.35 12.17
C CYS A 152 -1.34 -8.51 12.33
N ALA A 153 -2.34 -8.71 11.47
CA ALA A 153 -3.61 -8.00 11.54
C ALA A 153 -4.35 -8.25 12.86
N PHE A 154 -4.41 -9.50 13.32
CA PHE A 154 -5.02 -9.85 14.60
C PHE A 154 -4.23 -9.28 15.78
N THR A 155 -2.90 -9.36 15.78
CA THR A 155 -2.06 -8.74 16.81
C THR A 155 -2.33 -7.24 16.92
N LEU A 156 -2.39 -6.53 15.78
CA LEU A 156 -2.67 -5.10 15.76
C LEU A 156 -4.10 -4.75 16.16
N ALA A 157 -5.07 -5.60 15.84
CA ALA A 157 -6.45 -5.43 16.31
C ALA A 157 -6.54 -5.58 17.83
N ILE A 158 -5.90 -6.60 18.41
CA ILE A 158 -5.87 -6.84 19.86
C ILE A 158 -5.16 -5.70 20.59
N MET A 159 -4.01 -5.25 20.06
CA MET A 159 -3.27 -4.12 20.63
C MET A 159 -4.06 -2.82 20.54
N SER A 160 -4.73 -2.56 19.41
CA SER A 160 -5.61 -1.40 19.26
C SER A 160 -6.79 -1.45 20.22
N SER A 161 -7.36 -2.63 20.48
CA SER A 161 -8.49 -2.75 21.42
C SER A 161 -8.16 -2.42 22.86
N LYS A 162 -6.88 -2.47 23.25
CA LYS A 162 -6.44 -2.10 24.61
C LYS A 162 -6.20 -0.60 24.78
N VAL A 163 -5.93 0.12 23.68
CA VAL A 163 -5.51 1.53 23.71
C VAL A 163 -6.57 2.45 23.13
N ASN A 164 -7.36 1.98 22.16
CA ASN A 164 -8.37 2.75 21.45
C ASN A 164 -9.77 2.16 21.66
N GLY A 165 -10.81 3.01 21.51
CA GLY A 165 -12.20 2.59 21.65
C GLY A 165 -12.65 1.56 20.60
N PHE A 166 -13.70 0.80 20.93
CA PHE A 166 -14.25 -0.31 20.15
C PHE A 166 -14.45 -0.02 18.64
N GLY A 167 -14.86 1.22 18.29
CA GLY A 167 -15.04 1.63 16.90
C GLY A 167 -13.76 1.63 16.06
N THR A 168 -12.61 1.95 16.66
CA THR A 168 -11.31 1.91 15.95
C THR A 168 -10.76 0.49 15.80
N THR A 169 -11.13 -0.42 16.70
CA THR A 169 -10.80 -1.84 16.62
C THR A 169 -11.55 -2.50 15.47
N ILE A 170 -12.84 -2.21 15.33
CA ILE A 170 -13.65 -2.66 14.17
C ILE A 170 -13.11 -2.07 12.87
N ALA A 171 -12.69 -0.80 12.88
CA ALA A 171 -12.08 -0.16 11.72
C ALA A 171 -10.74 -0.82 11.30
N HIS A 172 -9.98 -1.41 12.22
CA HIS A 172 -8.79 -2.20 11.87
C HIS A 172 -9.12 -3.60 11.35
N PHE A 173 -10.23 -4.17 11.81
CA PHE A 173 -10.67 -5.49 11.40
C PHE A 173 -11.31 -5.49 10.01
N ILE A 174 -12.14 -4.47 9.72
CA ILE A 174 -12.80 -4.29 8.41
C ILE A 174 -11.91 -3.50 7.44
N GLY A 175 -11.11 -2.58 7.97
CA GLY A 175 -10.18 -1.78 7.19
C GLY A 175 -8.85 -2.49 6.96
N THR A 176 -7.87 -1.72 6.51
CA THR A 176 -6.52 -2.24 6.25
C THR A 176 -5.64 -2.09 7.51
N PRO A 177 -4.80 -3.08 7.85
CA PRO A 177 -3.79 -2.95 8.91
C PRO A 177 -2.88 -1.72 8.73
N LYS A 178 -2.76 -1.23 7.48
CA LYS A 178 -2.03 0.01 7.14
C LYS A 178 -2.55 1.26 7.87
N ILE A 179 -3.76 1.25 8.41
CA ILE A 179 -4.30 2.38 9.20
C ILE A 179 -3.44 2.63 10.46
N GLN A 180 -2.82 1.58 11.00
CA GLN A 180 -1.96 1.66 12.18
C GLN A 180 -0.50 1.98 11.86
N MET A 181 -0.16 2.16 10.57
CA MET A 181 1.20 2.46 10.10
C MET A 181 1.81 3.68 10.82
N ALA A 182 1.06 4.77 10.95
CA ALA A 182 1.54 5.97 11.63
C ALA A 182 1.85 5.73 13.12
N ASN A 183 1.09 4.85 13.78
CA ASN A 183 1.31 4.49 15.17
C ASN A 183 2.53 3.56 15.33
N MET A 184 2.72 2.63 14.39
CA MET A 184 3.86 1.70 14.42
C MET A 184 5.19 2.40 14.08
N LEU A 185 5.17 3.38 13.17
CA LEU A 185 6.33 4.24 12.89
C LEU A 185 6.70 5.13 14.08
N LYS A 186 5.71 5.57 14.87
CA LYS A 186 5.95 6.38 16.08
C LYS A 186 6.51 5.53 17.24
N ASN A 187 6.13 4.26 17.32
CA ASN A 187 6.57 3.33 18.36
C ASN A 187 7.11 2.03 17.74
N PRO A 188 8.37 2.00 17.28
CA PRO A 188 8.93 0.83 16.60
C PRO A 188 9.04 -0.42 17.49
N ARG A 189 8.92 -0.27 18.81
CA ARG A 189 8.85 -1.41 19.76
C ARG A 189 7.65 -2.33 19.51
N LEU A 190 6.61 -1.85 18.80
CA LEU A 190 5.44 -2.64 18.40
C LEU A 190 5.75 -3.69 17.31
N PHE A 191 6.89 -3.62 16.63
CA PHE A 191 7.31 -4.66 15.67
C PHE A 191 7.68 -5.98 16.36
N LEU A 192 8.23 -5.93 17.57
CA LEU A 192 8.66 -7.12 18.32
C LEU A 192 7.52 -8.13 18.55
N PRO A 193 6.34 -7.74 19.09
CA PRO A 193 5.24 -8.68 19.25
C PRO A 193 4.72 -9.19 17.90
N VAL A 194 4.66 -8.34 16.86
CA VAL A 194 4.19 -8.74 15.53
C VAL A 194 5.08 -9.85 14.94
N CYS A 195 6.40 -9.66 14.99
CA CYS A 195 7.35 -10.68 14.52
C CYS A 195 7.27 -11.96 15.38
N GLY A 196 7.12 -11.82 16.70
CA GLY A 196 7.00 -12.95 17.62
C GLY A 196 5.72 -13.79 17.41
N TYR A 197 4.56 -13.14 17.22
CA TYR A 197 3.30 -13.85 16.95
C TYR A 197 3.30 -14.51 15.57
N CYS A 198 3.94 -13.88 14.58
CA CYS A 198 4.11 -14.49 13.25
C CYS A 198 4.97 -15.77 13.34
N TRP A 199 6.05 -15.74 14.11
CA TRP A 199 6.90 -16.92 14.35
C TRP A 199 6.10 -18.05 15.00
N ILE A 200 5.37 -17.74 16.09
CA ILE A 200 4.57 -18.71 16.83
C ILE A 200 3.46 -19.30 15.94
N SER A 201 2.82 -18.48 15.10
CA SER A 201 1.75 -18.95 14.22
C SER A 201 2.23 -19.95 13.17
N TRP A 202 3.47 -19.83 12.68
CA TRP A 202 4.03 -20.76 11.70
C TRP A 202 4.58 -22.04 12.36
N CYS A 203 5.17 -21.95 13.55
CA CYS A 203 5.64 -23.12 14.29
C CYS A 203 4.53 -24.05 14.80
N ASN A 204 3.27 -23.59 14.84
CA ASN A 204 2.11 -24.38 15.26
C ASN A 204 1.39 -25.11 14.10
N LEU A 205 1.95 -25.02 12.88
CA LEU A 205 1.50 -25.72 11.66
C LEU A 205 2.44 -26.88 11.33
#